data_AF-A0A485JM90-F1
#
_entry.id   AF-A0A485JM90-F1
#
_cell.length_a   1.000
_cell.length_b   1.000
_cell.length_c   1.000
_cell.angle_alpha   90.00
_cell.angle_beta   90.00
_cell.angle_gamma   90.00
#
_symmetry.space_group_name_H-M   'P 1'
#
loop_
_entity.id
_entity.type
_entity.pdbx_description
1 polymer ?
#
loop_
_entity_poly.entity_id
_entity_poly.type
_entity_poly.pdbx_seq_one_letter_code
_entity_poly.pdbx_strand_id
1 'polypeptide(L)'
;MEYGRLAAGCGAYAGEAGGARNNLQHVAGITEAAKETQPEAYIVGEHFGDARQWLQADVEDAAMNYRGFTFPLWGFLANTDISYDPQQIDAQTCMAWMDNYRAGLSHQQQLRMFNQLDSHDTARFKTLLGRDIARLPLAVVWLFTWPGVPCIYYGDEVGLDGKNDPFCRKPFPWQVEKQDTALFALYQRMIVLRKKSQALRRGGCQVLYAEDNVVVFVRVLNQQRVLVAINRGEACEVVLPASPLLNVAQWQRKEGHGQLTDGILALPAISATVWMN
;
A
#
# COMPACT_ATOMS: atom_id res chain seq x y z
N MET A 1 12.83 24.37 15.21
CA MET A 1 13.11 24.36 13.76
C MET A 1 13.26 22.90 13.35
N GLU A 2 12.20 22.32 12.83
CA GLU A 2 12.15 20.91 12.42
C GLU A 2 12.71 20.82 11.00
N TYR A 3 13.89 20.21 10.85
CA TYR A 3 14.45 19.95 9.53
C TYR A 3 13.59 18.87 8.85
N GLY A 4 12.79 19.30 7.88
CA GLY A 4 12.06 18.41 6.98
C GLY A 4 13.06 17.51 6.24
N ARG A 5 12.77 16.21 6.25
CA ARG A 5 13.54 15.21 5.48
C ARG A 5 13.37 15.51 3.99
N LEU A 6 14.47 15.78 3.30
CA LEU A 6 14.50 15.89 1.85
C LEU A 6 14.41 14.48 1.25
N ALA A 7 13.34 14.22 0.51
CA ALA A 7 13.27 13.08 -0.41
C ALA A 7 13.66 13.58 -1.80
N ALA A 8 14.71 13.02 -2.38
CA ALA A 8 15.07 13.27 -3.78
C ALA A 8 14.45 12.17 -4.65
N GLY A 9 13.54 12.54 -5.54
CA GLY A 9 13.05 11.64 -6.60
C GLY A 9 13.96 11.77 -7.82
N CYS A 10 14.57 10.66 -8.24
CA CYS A 10 15.35 10.62 -9.47
C CYS A 10 14.54 9.84 -10.52
N GLY A 11 14.22 10.48 -11.66
CA GLY A 11 13.65 9.77 -12.79
C GLY A 11 14.63 8.71 -13.28
N ALA A 12 14.20 7.44 -13.32
CA ALA A 12 15.07 6.27 -13.51
C ALA A 12 15.73 6.14 -14.90
N TYR A 13 15.49 7.10 -15.81
CA TYR A 13 15.98 7.05 -17.18
C TYR A 13 16.80 8.29 -17.56
N ALA A 14 18.04 8.34 -17.07
CA ALA A 14 19.09 9.13 -17.72
C ALA A 14 19.56 8.35 -18.96
N GLY A 15 18.80 8.43 -20.06
CA GLY A 15 19.11 7.68 -21.28
C GLY A 15 20.41 8.15 -21.92
N GLU A 16 21.40 7.27 -22.04
CA GLU A 16 22.61 7.47 -22.83
C GLU A 16 22.58 6.57 -24.07
N ALA A 17 22.79 7.16 -25.26
CA ALA A 17 22.91 6.43 -26.53
C ALA A 17 21.77 5.42 -26.83
N GLY A 18 20.54 5.74 -26.44
CA GLY A 18 19.36 4.89 -26.69
C GLY A 18 19.22 3.70 -25.74
N GLY A 19 19.99 3.64 -24.64
CA GLY A 19 19.89 2.60 -23.62
C GLY A 19 20.07 3.13 -22.18
N ALA A 20 19.89 2.23 -21.22
CA ALA A 20 20.00 2.49 -19.77
C ALA A 20 21.22 1.79 -19.13
N ARG A 21 22.24 1.42 -19.93
CA ARG A 21 23.36 0.56 -19.49
C ARG A 21 24.13 1.14 -18.29
N ASN A 22 24.23 2.46 -18.19
CA ASN A 22 25.00 3.14 -17.14
C ASN A 22 24.12 3.65 -15.98
N ASN A 23 22.80 3.44 -16.02
CA ASN A 23 21.88 4.03 -15.03
C ASN A 23 22.20 3.60 -13.61
N LEU A 24 22.55 2.32 -13.40
CA LEU A 24 22.95 1.83 -12.08
C LEU A 24 24.18 2.57 -11.54
N GLN A 25 25.16 2.87 -12.39
CA GLN A 25 26.37 3.59 -11.97
C GLN A 25 26.06 5.05 -11.63
N HIS A 26 25.22 5.73 -12.41
CA HIS A 26 24.81 7.10 -12.11
C HIS A 26 24.03 7.18 -10.79
N VAL A 27 23.07 6.27 -10.60
CA VAL A 27 22.26 6.23 -9.38
C VAL A 27 23.11 5.86 -8.16
N ALA A 28 24.08 4.95 -8.30
CA ALA A 28 25.04 4.65 -7.24
C ALA A 28 25.81 5.91 -6.80
N GLY A 29 26.34 6.68 -7.77
CA GLY A 29 27.05 7.93 -7.47
C GLY A 29 26.17 8.99 -6.81
N ILE A 30 24.89 9.09 -7.20
CA ILE A 30 23.92 9.97 -6.54
C ILE A 30 23.69 9.54 -5.08
N THR A 31 23.52 8.24 -4.86
CA THR A 31 23.29 7.69 -3.51
C THR A 31 24.51 7.91 -2.62
N GLU A 32 25.72 7.65 -3.10
CA GLU A 32 26.96 7.94 -2.36
C GLU A 32 27.05 9.42 -1.98
N ALA A 33 26.87 10.33 -2.95
CA ALA A 33 26.96 11.76 -2.71
C ALA A 33 25.89 12.27 -1.71
N ALA A 34 24.66 11.75 -1.81
CA ALA A 34 23.58 12.10 -0.91
C ALA A 34 23.85 11.62 0.52
N LYS A 35 24.33 10.37 0.68
CA LYS A 35 24.63 9.77 1.98
C LYS A 35 25.89 10.35 2.62
N GLU A 36 26.87 10.77 1.82
CA GLU A 36 28.04 11.53 2.30
C GLU A 36 27.60 12.86 2.95
N THR A 37 26.64 13.56 2.33
CA THR A 37 26.10 14.81 2.85
C THR A 37 25.18 14.60 4.07
N GLN A 38 24.29 13.62 3.98
CA GLN A 38 23.33 13.28 5.03
C GLN A 38 23.12 11.76 5.08
N PRO A 39 23.64 11.03 6.09
CA PRO A 39 23.54 9.57 6.16
C PRO A 39 22.10 9.04 6.16
N GLU A 40 21.16 9.85 6.65
CA GLU A 40 19.71 9.56 6.70
C GLU A 40 18.96 10.00 5.43
N ALA A 41 19.65 10.53 4.40
CA ALA A 41 19.03 10.88 3.12
C ALA A 41 18.31 9.66 2.57
N TYR A 42 17.11 9.83 2.04
CA TYR A 42 16.29 8.74 1.54
C TYR A 42 16.18 8.83 0.02
N ILE A 43 16.69 7.82 -0.68
CA ILE A 43 16.74 7.77 -2.14
C ILE A 43 15.62 6.88 -2.67
N VAL A 44 14.74 7.47 -3.48
CA VAL A 44 13.61 6.76 -4.09
C VAL A 44 13.65 6.86 -5.61
N GLY A 45 13.60 5.69 -6.27
CA GLY A 45 13.48 5.58 -7.72
C GLY A 45 12.03 5.49 -8.18
N GLU A 46 11.73 6.11 -9.31
CA GLU A 46 10.46 5.90 -10.01
C GLU A 46 10.59 4.76 -11.03
N HIS A 47 9.97 3.63 -10.70
CA HIS A 47 9.95 2.44 -11.56
C HIS A 47 8.52 1.92 -11.70
N PHE A 48 7.95 2.03 -12.90
CA PHE A 48 6.67 1.36 -13.22
C PHE A 48 6.84 -0.16 -13.26
N GLY A 49 8.02 -0.62 -13.67
CA GLY A 49 8.39 -2.01 -13.80
C GLY A 49 8.88 -2.65 -12.50
N ASP A 50 9.70 -3.69 -12.64
CA ASP A 50 10.31 -4.37 -11.51
C ASP A 50 11.56 -3.63 -11.03
N ALA A 51 11.50 -3.02 -9.84
CA ALA A 51 12.60 -2.25 -9.28
C ALA A 51 13.67 -3.10 -8.57
N ARG A 52 13.48 -4.43 -8.47
CA ARG A 52 14.35 -5.30 -7.65
C ARG A 52 15.83 -5.23 -8.03
N GLN A 53 16.14 -5.04 -9.32
CA GLN A 53 17.53 -4.92 -9.78
C GLN A 53 18.27 -3.73 -9.13
N TRP A 54 17.60 -2.57 -9.02
CA TRP A 54 18.18 -1.36 -8.41
C TRP A 54 18.29 -1.52 -6.90
N LEU A 55 17.25 -2.09 -6.28
CA LEU A 55 17.19 -2.28 -4.84
C LEU A 55 18.24 -3.31 -4.37
N GLN A 56 18.39 -4.44 -5.07
CA GLN A 56 19.38 -5.46 -4.73
C GLN A 56 20.82 -5.02 -4.97
N ALA A 57 21.05 -4.02 -5.83
CA ALA A 57 22.34 -3.39 -6.03
C ALA A 57 22.64 -2.29 -4.99
N ASP A 58 21.73 -2.06 -4.03
CA ASP A 58 21.80 -1.02 -3.00
C ASP A 58 22.03 0.40 -3.57
N VAL A 59 21.62 0.63 -4.83
CA VAL A 59 21.72 1.96 -5.44
C VAL A 59 20.52 2.85 -5.09
N GLU A 60 19.42 2.28 -4.60
CA GLU A 60 18.24 3.01 -4.11
C GLU A 60 17.79 2.43 -2.76
N ASP A 61 17.29 3.28 -1.86
CA ASP A 61 16.72 2.80 -0.57
C ASP A 61 15.35 2.16 -0.76
N ALA A 62 14.59 2.62 -1.76
CA ALA A 62 13.29 2.11 -2.15
C ALA A 62 12.87 2.61 -3.54
N ALA A 63 11.73 2.13 -4.02
CA ALA A 63 11.10 2.61 -5.24
C ALA A 63 9.61 2.90 -5.04
N MET A 64 9.02 3.65 -5.97
CA MET A 64 7.57 3.75 -6.13
C MET A 64 7.00 2.36 -6.43
N ASN A 65 6.14 1.88 -5.55
CA ASN A 65 5.76 0.47 -5.49
C ASN A 65 4.58 0.14 -6.41
N TYR A 66 4.67 0.54 -7.68
CA TYR A 66 3.64 0.27 -8.67
C TYR A 66 3.41 -1.24 -8.83
N ARG A 67 4.48 -2.00 -9.07
CA ARG A 67 4.42 -3.44 -9.32
C ARG A 67 4.11 -4.28 -8.09
N GLY A 68 4.57 -3.89 -6.90
CA GLY A 68 4.40 -4.67 -5.67
C GLY A 68 3.20 -4.28 -4.81
N PHE A 69 2.55 -3.15 -5.09
CA PHE A 69 1.40 -2.68 -4.33
C PHE A 69 0.28 -2.13 -5.22
N THR A 70 0.55 -1.13 -6.07
CA THR A 70 -0.51 -0.41 -6.80
C THR A 70 -1.27 -1.30 -7.78
N PHE A 71 -0.59 -1.98 -8.71
CA PHE A 71 -1.23 -2.83 -9.72
C PHE A 71 -1.96 -4.06 -9.16
N PRO A 72 -1.40 -4.84 -8.21
CA PRO A 72 -2.17 -5.95 -7.62
C PRO A 72 -3.42 -5.43 -6.88
N LEU A 73 -3.35 -4.28 -6.21
CA LEU A 73 -4.54 -3.69 -5.59
C LEU A 73 -5.59 -3.26 -6.63
N TRP A 74 -5.19 -2.76 -7.80
CA TRP A 74 -6.12 -2.41 -8.86
C TRP A 74 -6.81 -3.62 -9.45
N GLY A 75 -6.05 -4.68 -9.77
CA GLY A 75 -6.64 -5.93 -10.25
C GLY A 75 -7.63 -6.52 -9.26
N PHE A 76 -7.35 -6.42 -7.95
CA PHE A 76 -8.22 -6.98 -6.92
C PHE A 76 -9.38 -6.06 -6.52
N LEU A 77 -9.22 -4.74 -6.44
CA LEU A 77 -10.28 -3.85 -5.96
C LEU A 77 -11.03 -3.15 -7.09
N ALA A 78 -10.33 -2.75 -8.15
CA ALA A 78 -10.88 -2.00 -9.27
C ALA A 78 -11.15 -2.86 -10.52
N ASN A 79 -10.76 -4.13 -10.51
CA ASN A 79 -10.92 -5.07 -11.62
C ASN A 79 -10.28 -4.58 -12.94
N THR A 80 -9.13 -3.91 -12.86
CA THR A 80 -8.46 -3.32 -14.01
C THR A 80 -6.94 -3.33 -13.83
N ASP A 81 -6.22 -3.33 -14.95
CA ASP A 81 -4.76 -3.19 -14.99
C ASP A 81 -4.31 -1.74 -15.30
N ILE A 82 -3.00 -1.54 -15.51
CA ILE A 82 -2.43 -0.23 -15.86
C ILE A 82 -2.90 0.29 -17.23
N SER A 83 -3.23 -0.61 -18.16
CA SER A 83 -3.71 -0.28 -19.50
C SER A 83 -5.21 -0.01 -19.53
N TYR A 84 -5.89 -0.05 -18.38
CA TYR A 84 -7.35 0.01 -18.23
C TYR A 84 -8.07 -1.20 -18.80
N ASP A 85 -7.33 -2.28 -19.08
CA ASP A 85 -7.92 -3.52 -19.54
C ASP A 85 -8.60 -4.22 -18.34
N PRO A 86 -9.78 -4.83 -18.53
CA PRO A 86 -10.45 -5.58 -17.47
C PRO A 86 -9.56 -6.71 -16.96
N GLN A 87 -9.24 -6.66 -15.67
CA GLN A 87 -8.44 -7.68 -15.00
C GLN A 87 -9.14 -8.08 -13.71
N GLN A 88 -9.67 -9.29 -13.65
CA GLN A 88 -10.28 -9.83 -12.44
C GLN A 88 -9.34 -10.85 -11.81
N ILE A 89 -8.65 -10.45 -10.75
CA ILE A 89 -7.89 -11.38 -9.91
C ILE A 89 -8.62 -11.61 -8.60
N ASP A 90 -8.49 -12.82 -8.07
CA ASP A 90 -8.98 -13.20 -6.75
C ASP A 90 -7.97 -12.84 -5.65
N ALA A 91 -8.37 -13.06 -4.39
CA ALA A 91 -7.55 -12.80 -3.21
C ALA A 91 -6.25 -13.60 -3.26
N GLN A 92 -6.30 -14.87 -3.67
CA GLN A 92 -5.14 -15.75 -3.74
C GLN A 92 -4.10 -15.22 -4.74
N THR A 93 -4.53 -14.85 -5.94
CA THR A 93 -3.66 -14.32 -7.01
C THR A 93 -3.08 -12.97 -6.62
N CYS A 94 -3.89 -12.09 -6.04
CA CYS A 94 -3.43 -10.80 -5.52
C CYS A 94 -2.33 -10.99 -4.47
N MET A 95 -2.57 -11.85 -3.47
CA MET A 95 -1.60 -12.10 -2.40
C MET A 95 -0.33 -12.79 -2.92
N ALA A 96 -0.46 -13.76 -3.81
CA ALA A 96 0.69 -14.42 -4.43
C ALA A 96 1.55 -13.43 -5.22
N TRP A 97 0.95 -12.49 -5.95
CA TRP A 97 1.70 -11.42 -6.63
C TRP A 97 2.46 -10.57 -5.61
N MET A 98 1.75 -10.00 -4.63
CA MET A 98 2.35 -9.10 -3.64
C MET A 98 3.47 -9.77 -2.85
N ASP A 99 3.28 -11.03 -2.42
CA ASP A 99 4.30 -11.79 -1.69
C ASP A 99 5.48 -12.18 -2.57
N ASN A 100 5.27 -12.60 -3.83
CA ASN A 100 6.37 -12.91 -4.75
C ASN A 100 7.26 -11.70 -5.03
N TYR A 101 6.66 -10.52 -5.20
CA TYR A 101 7.43 -9.29 -5.37
C TYR A 101 8.22 -8.97 -4.10
N ARG A 102 7.55 -9.00 -2.95
CA ARG A 102 8.12 -8.70 -1.64
C ARG A 102 9.24 -9.67 -1.23
N ALA A 103 9.13 -10.94 -1.59
CA ALA A 103 10.13 -11.97 -1.30
C ALA A 103 11.49 -11.70 -1.96
N GLY A 104 11.52 -10.93 -3.05
CA GLY A 104 12.76 -10.50 -3.70
C GLY A 104 13.47 -9.32 -3.05
N LEU A 105 12.92 -8.75 -1.96
CA LEU A 105 13.42 -7.57 -1.28
C LEU A 105 13.86 -7.88 0.14
N SER A 106 14.91 -7.22 0.62
CA SER A 106 15.30 -7.29 2.04
C SER A 106 14.21 -6.72 2.93
N HIS A 107 14.11 -7.16 4.19
CA HIS A 107 13.08 -6.65 5.11
C HIS A 107 13.12 -5.11 5.25
N GLN A 108 14.31 -4.51 5.22
CA GLN A 108 14.44 -3.05 5.27
C GLN A 108 13.83 -2.39 4.03
N GLN A 109 14.12 -2.91 2.83
CA GLN A 109 13.54 -2.41 1.58
C GLN A 109 12.02 -2.56 1.58
N GLN A 110 11.49 -3.71 1.99
CA GLN A 110 10.04 -3.96 2.10
C GLN A 110 9.34 -2.89 2.96
N LEU A 111 9.96 -2.46 4.07
CA LEU A 111 9.42 -1.43 4.94
C LEU A 111 9.57 -0.01 4.40
N ARG A 112 10.48 0.21 3.45
CA ARG A 112 10.81 1.51 2.86
C ARG A 112 10.12 1.78 1.53
N MET A 113 9.61 0.77 0.82
CA MET A 113 8.91 0.92 -0.47
C MET A 113 7.78 1.96 -0.40
N PHE A 114 7.66 2.82 -1.42
CA PHE A 114 6.62 3.84 -1.50
C PHE A 114 5.30 3.24 -2.01
N ASN A 115 4.34 2.99 -1.12
CA ASN A 115 3.04 2.45 -1.50
C ASN A 115 2.07 3.60 -1.78
N GLN A 116 1.44 3.56 -2.95
CA GLN A 116 0.50 4.57 -3.41
C GLN A 116 -0.67 3.90 -4.14
N LEU A 117 -1.84 4.52 -4.10
CA LEU A 117 -3.03 4.01 -4.81
C LEU A 117 -3.07 4.47 -6.26
N ASP A 118 -2.48 5.62 -6.55
CA ASP A 118 -2.41 6.22 -7.87
C ASP A 118 -1.29 7.27 -7.89
N SER A 119 -1.15 8.00 -9.00
CA SER A 119 -0.18 9.09 -9.12
C SER A 119 -0.61 10.14 -10.15
N HIS A 120 0.28 11.10 -10.38
CA HIS A 120 0.16 12.10 -11.42
C HIS A 120 0.31 11.55 -12.86
N ASP A 121 0.70 10.28 -13.02
CA ASP A 121 0.88 9.60 -14.31
C ASP A 121 -0.15 8.50 -14.55
N THR A 122 -1.11 8.34 -13.63
CA THR A 122 -2.20 7.38 -13.75
C THR A 122 -3.55 8.05 -13.54
N ALA A 123 -4.65 7.39 -13.92
CA ALA A 123 -5.95 7.82 -13.43
C ALA A 123 -6.03 7.64 -11.91
N ARG A 124 -6.92 8.43 -11.30
CA ARG A 124 -7.22 8.37 -9.88
C ARG A 124 -7.90 7.05 -9.54
N PHE A 125 -7.52 6.44 -8.43
CA PHE A 125 -8.04 5.16 -7.98
C PHE A 125 -9.57 5.19 -7.79
N LYS A 126 -10.13 6.32 -7.31
CA LYS A 126 -11.58 6.52 -7.27
C LYS A 126 -12.24 6.38 -8.65
N THR A 127 -11.59 6.88 -9.70
CA THR A 127 -12.09 6.74 -11.08
C THR A 127 -11.96 5.31 -11.57
N LEU A 128 -10.86 4.61 -11.22
CA LEU A 128 -10.66 3.20 -11.58
C LEU A 128 -11.73 2.29 -11.00
N LEU A 129 -12.16 2.55 -9.76
CA LEU A 129 -13.21 1.78 -9.11
C LEU A 129 -14.56 1.83 -9.85
N GLY A 130 -14.84 2.89 -10.61
CA GLY A 130 -16.04 2.99 -11.43
C GLY A 130 -17.34 2.81 -10.62
N ARG A 131 -18.01 1.66 -10.76
CA ARG A 131 -19.23 1.33 -10.01
C ARG A 131 -18.95 0.78 -8.62
N ASP A 132 -17.72 0.35 -8.36
CA ASP A 132 -17.27 -0.28 -7.12
C ASP A 132 -16.63 0.73 -6.15
N ILE A 133 -17.06 2.01 -6.17
CA ILE A 133 -16.52 3.08 -5.29
C ILE A 133 -16.62 2.72 -3.80
N ALA A 134 -17.59 1.88 -3.42
CA ALA A 134 -17.70 1.33 -2.08
C ALA A 134 -16.42 0.58 -1.63
N ARG A 135 -15.55 0.17 -2.57
CA ARG A 135 -14.26 -0.47 -2.27
C ARG A 135 -13.13 0.50 -1.92
N LEU A 136 -13.32 1.80 -2.09
CA LEU A 136 -12.30 2.80 -1.79
C LEU A 136 -11.80 2.73 -0.32
N PRO A 137 -12.67 2.64 0.71
CA PRO A 137 -12.24 2.47 2.09
C PRO A 137 -11.37 1.24 2.35
N LEU A 138 -11.56 0.14 1.59
CA LEU A 138 -10.77 -1.07 1.73
C LEU A 138 -9.32 -0.82 1.32
N ALA A 139 -9.11 -0.10 0.21
CA ALA A 139 -7.79 0.29 -0.26
C ALA A 139 -7.06 1.19 0.75
N VAL A 140 -7.79 2.10 1.42
CA VAL A 140 -7.24 2.95 2.49
C VAL A 140 -6.77 2.11 3.67
N VAL A 141 -7.62 1.19 4.16
CA VAL A 141 -7.24 0.30 5.26
C VAL A 141 -6.03 -0.56 4.87
N TRP A 142 -6.00 -1.09 3.64
CA TRP A 142 -4.87 -1.87 3.13
C TRP A 142 -3.58 -1.03 3.08
N LEU A 143 -3.62 0.17 2.50
CA LEU A 143 -2.50 1.10 2.39
C LEU A 143 -1.84 1.37 3.75
N PHE A 144 -2.64 1.62 4.79
CA PHE A 144 -2.12 1.92 6.13
C PHE A 144 -1.75 0.70 6.96
N THR A 145 -2.10 -0.51 6.52
CA THR A 145 -1.80 -1.75 7.25
C THR A 145 -0.75 -2.63 6.57
N TRP A 146 -0.41 -2.36 5.30
CA TRP A 146 0.65 -3.06 4.57
C TRP A 146 2.07 -2.61 4.96
N PRO A 147 3.10 -3.47 4.79
CA PRO A 147 4.51 -3.06 4.84
C PRO A 147 4.84 -2.01 3.76
N GLY A 148 5.71 -1.05 4.09
CA GLY A 148 6.09 0.06 3.21
C GLY A 148 5.77 1.43 3.80
N VAL A 149 6.02 2.48 3.04
CA VAL A 149 5.70 3.87 3.37
C VAL A 149 4.42 4.24 2.63
N PRO A 150 3.29 4.46 3.33
CA PRO A 150 2.08 4.98 2.70
C PRO A 150 2.33 6.38 2.13
N CYS A 151 2.09 6.56 0.84
CA CYS A 151 2.14 7.81 0.11
C CYS A 151 0.72 8.12 -0.38
N ILE A 152 0.23 9.31 -0.06
CA ILE A 152 -1.11 9.78 -0.41
C ILE A 152 -0.94 10.76 -1.57
N TYR A 153 -1.61 10.51 -2.70
CA TYR A 153 -1.68 11.51 -3.75
C TYR A 153 -2.74 12.54 -3.38
N TYR A 154 -2.37 13.82 -3.39
CA TYR A 154 -3.21 14.89 -2.84
C TYR A 154 -4.62 14.85 -3.43
N GLY A 155 -5.64 14.87 -2.58
CA GLY A 155 -7.04 14.80 -3.00
C GLY A 155 -7.66 13.41 -2.85
N ASP A 156 -6.87 12.34 -2.77
CA ASP A 156 -7.40 10.98 -2.57
C ASP A 156 -8.15 10.88 -1.24
N GLU A 157 -7.63 11.53 -0.20
CA GLU A 157 -8.20 11.55 1.14
C GLU A 157 -9.55 12.26 1.22
N VAL A 158 -9.86 13.11 0.24
CA VAL A 158 -11.16 13.79 0.10
C VAL A 158 -11.97 13.22 -1.08
N GLY A 159 -11.52 12.13 -1.69
CA GLY A 159 -12.22 11.44 -2.76
C GLY A 159 -12.20 12.19 -4.09
N LEU A 160 -11.08 12.82 -4.45
CA LEU A 160 -10.90 13.45 -5.76
C LEU A 160 -10.83 12.38 -6.87
N ASP A 161 -11.53 12.63 -7.97
CA ASP A 161 -11.56 11.77 -9.14
C ASP A 161 -10.76 12.38 -10.31
N GLY A 162 -10.45 11.59 -11.32
CA GLY A 162 -9.68 12.04 -12.48
C GLY A 162 -9.27 10.89 -13.39
N LYS A 163 -9.41 11.10 -14.70
CA LYS A 163 -8.89 10.17 -15.73
C LYS A 163 -7.37 10.32 -15.84
N ASN A 164 -6.76 9.71 -16.86
CA ASN A 164 -5.34 9.90 -17.19
C ASN A 164 -4.92 11.36 -17.29
N ASP A 165 -3.60 11.59 -17.22
CA ASP A 165 -2.97 12.89 -17.45
C ASP A 165 -3.57 13.59 -18.69
N PRO A 166 -3.93 14.88 -18.59
CA PRO A 166 -3.81 15.80 -17.44
C PRO A 166 -4.94 15.76 -16.42
N PHE A 167 -5.97 14.94 -16.62
CA PHE A 167 -7.19 14.96 -15.81
C PHE A 167 -7.02 14.39 -14.40
N CYS A 168 -5.93 13.68 -14.11
CA CYS A 168 -5.57 13.23 -12.75
C CYS A 168 -5.01 14.37 -11.88
N ARG A 169 -4.67 15.52 -12.48
CA ARG A 169 -4.00 16.67 -11.84
C ARG A 169 -4.98 17.82 -11.53
N LYS A 170 -6.22 17.50 -11.15
CA LYS A 170 -7.25 18.49 -10.81
C LYS A 170 -6.85 19.34 -9.59
N PRO A 171 -7.25 20.63 -9.54
CA PRO A 171 -7.08 21.45 -8.33
C PRO A 171 -7.72 20.80 -7.11
N PHE A 172 -7.06 20.93 -5.95
CA PHE A 172 -7.60 20.42 -4.70
C PHE A 172 -8.93 21.12 -4.33
N PRO A 173 -9.99 20.38 -3.95
CA PRO A 173 -11.28 20.96 -3.62
C PRO A 173 -11.27 21.54 -2.20
N TRP A 174 -10.80 22.77 -2.03
CA TRP A 174 -10.74 23.44 -0.71
C TRP A 174 -12.09 23.69 -0.03
N GLN A 175 -13.18 23.65 -0.80
CA GLN A 175 -14.55 23.74 -0.29
C GLN A 175 -14.94 22.41 0.39
N VAL A 176 -15.20 22.44 1.70
CA VAL A 176 -15.47 21.25 2.53
C VAL A 176 -16.68 20.46 2.00
N GLU A 177 -17.68 21.16 1.47
CA GLU A 177 -18.87 20.58 0.85
C GLU A 177 -18.59 19.74 -0.42
N LYS A 178 -17.39 19.87 -1.01
CA LYS A 178 -16.92 19.08 -2.15
C LYS A 178 -16.02 17.92 -1.72
N GLN A 179 -15.78 17.74 -0.43
CA GLN A 179 -14.91 16.71 0.12
C GLN A 179 -15.72 15.55 0.67
N ASP A 180 -15.22 14.33 0.48
CA ASP A 180 -15.72 13.17 1.21
C ASP A 180 -15.20 13.19 2.65
N THR A 181 -15.99 13.76 3.56
CA THR A 181 -15.60 13.92 4.97
C THR A 181 -15.48 12.59 5.70
N ALA A 182 -16.22 11.56 5.27
CA ALA A 182 -16.17 10.23 5.89
C ALA A 182 -14.87 9.51 5.53
N LEU A 183 -14.47 9.59 4.24
CA LEU A 183 -13.19 9.10 3.76
C LEU A 183 -12.04 9.85 4.43
N PHE A 184 -12.11 11.17 4.51
CA PHE A 184 -11.10 11.98 5.18
C PHE A 184 -10.90 11.57 6.65
N ALA A 185 -12.01 11.36 7.37
CA ALA A 185 -11.97 10.87 8.75
C ALA A 185 -11.36 9.45 8.84
N LEU A 186 -11.61 8.57 7.86
CA LEU A 186 -10.98 7.25 7.79
C LEU A 186 -9.45 7.36 7.63
N TYR A 187 -8.97 8.19 6.70
CA TYR A 187 -7.54 8.46 6.54
C TYR A 187 -6.91 8.93 7.86
N GLN A 188 -7.54 9.88 8.55
CA GLN A 188 -7.06 10.35 9.86
C GLN A 188 -6.96 9.23 10.88
N ARG A 189 -8.02 8.40 11.03
CA ARG A 189 -8.02 7.27 11.97
C ARG A 189 -6.93 6.25 11.64
N MET A 190 -6.78 5.90 10.36
CA MET A 190 -5.78 4.94 9.91
C MET A 190 -4.34 5.44 10.06
N ILE A 191 -4.08 6.73 9.80
CA ILE A 191 -2.79 7.36 10.06
C ILE A 191 -2.46 7.31 11.55
N VAL A 192 -3.42 7.67 12.42
CA VAL A 192 -3.24 7.61 13.88
C VAL A 192 -2.97 6.18 14.34
N LEU A 193 -3.72 5.21 13.83
CA LEU A 193 -3.53 3.79 14.15
C LEU A 193 -2.14 3.29 13.74
N ARG A 194 -1.69 3.59 12.52
CA ARG A 194 -0.36 3.22 12.03
C ARG A 194 0.75 3.90 12.85
N LYS A 195 0.60 5.17 13.22
CA LYS A 195 1.59 5.88 14.05
C LYS A 195 1.72 5.26 15.45
N LYS A 196 0.61 4.82 16.04
CA LYS A 196 0.58 4.18 17.37
C LYS A 196 1.08 2.72 17.35
N SER A 197 0.91 2.01 16.25
CA SER A 197 1.34 0.62 16.12
C SER A 197 2.77 0.50 15.58
N GLN A 198 3.65 -0.16 16.32
CA GLN A 198 4.98 -0.54 15.80
C GLN A 198 4.86 -1.74 14.84
N ALA A 199 3.96 -2.68 15.09
CA ALA A 199 3.73 -3.82 14.22
C ALA A 199 3.33 -3.39 12.79
N LEU A 200 2.45 -2.38 12.65
CA LEU A 200 2.09 -1.85 11.32
C LEU A 200 3.27 -1.18 10.61
N ARG A 201 4.19 -0.54 11.34
CA ARG A 201 5.32 0.20 10.76
C ARG A 201 6.57 -0.64 10.50
N ARG A 202 6.84 -1.64 11.32
CA ARG A 202 8.12 -2.37 11.35
C ARG A 202 7.97 -3.90 11.44
N GLY A 203 6.77 -4.38 11.76
CA GLY A 203 6.52 -5.80 11.97
C GLY A 203 6.57 -6.60 10.67
N GLY A 204 6.81 -7.91 10.83
CA GLY A 204 6.63 -8.88 9.76
C GLY A 204 5.19 -8.92 9.27
N CYS A 205 4.96 -9.49 8.10
CA CYS A 205 3.65 -9.65 7.49
C CYS A 205 3.46 -11.09 7.07
N GLN A 206 2.39 -11.72 7.58
CA GLN A 206 2.02 -13.09 7.28
C GLN A 206 0.58 -13.11 6.80
N VAL A 207 0.35 -13.63 5.60
CA VAL A 207 -1.00 -13.92 5.08
C VAL A 207 -1.52 -15.18 5.76
N LEU A 208 -2.74 -15.11 6.28
CA LEU A 208 -3.40 -16.21 6.99
C LEU A 208 -4.53 -16.83 6.17
N TYR A 209 -5.22 -16.02 5.36
CA TYR A 209 -6.32 -16.45 4.49
C TYR A 209 -6.35 -15.58 3.25
N ALA A 210 -6.52 -16.19 2.08
CA ALA A 210 -6.64 -15.48 0.82
C ALA A 210 -7.44 -16.36 -0.16
N GLU A 211 -8.76 -16.21 -0.15
CA GLU A 211 -9.67 -16.96 -1.03
C GLU A 211 -10.73 -16.01 -1.60
N ASP A 212 -11.00 -16.14 -2.90
CA ASP A 212 -11.98 -15.36 -3.66
C ASP A 212 -11.94 -13.84 -3.41
N ASN A 213 -12.73 -13.37 -2.45
CA ASN A 213 -12.96 -11.96 -2.14
C ASN A 213 -12.40 -11.52 -0.80
N VAL A 214 -11.80 -12.44 -0.03
CA VAL A 214 -11.36 -12.18 1.34
C VAL A 214 -9.85 -12.38 1.46
N VAL A 215 -9.20 -11.36 1.99
CA VAL A 215 -7.80 -11.38 2.39
C VAL A 215 -7.73 -11.15 3.89
N VAL A 216 -7.01 -12.02 4.60
CA VAL A 216 -6.67 -11.86 6.01
C VAL A 216 -5.16 -12.01 6.19
N PHE A 217 -4.55 -11.02 6.82
CA PHE A 217 -3.13 -11.07 7.18
C PHE A 217 -2.90 -10.49 8.57
N VAL A 218 -1.75 -10.84 9.15
CA VAL A 218 -1.32 -10.35 10.45
C VAL A 218 0.02 -9.63 10.34
N ARG A 219 0.12 -8.48 11.02
CA ARG A 219 1.36 -7.76 11.26
C ARG A 219 1.87 -8.04 12.66
N VAL A 220 3.12 -8.48 12.77
CA VAL A 220 3.67 -8.96 14.05
C VAL A 220 5.01 -8.30 14.35
N LEU A 221 5.12 -7.71 15.54
CA LEU A 221 6.39 -7.25 16.10
C LEU A 221 6.38 -7.44 17.62
N ASN A 222 7.33 -8.23 18.13
CA ASN A 222 7.42 -8.58 19.55
C ASN A 222 6.06 -9.10 20.07
N GLN A 223 5.45 -8.38 21.01
CA GLN A 223 4.15 -8.72 21.60
C GLN A 223 2.95 -8.08 20.89
N GLN A 224 3.17 -7.15 19.96
CA GLN A 224 2.09 -6.46 19.25
C GLN A 224 1.72 -7.19 17.97
N ARG A 225 0.44 -7.54 17.85
CA ARG A 225 -0.17 -8.26 16.75
C ARG A 225 -1.31 -7.40 16.23
N VAL A 226 -1.37 -7.22 14.92
CA VAL A 226 -2.45 -6.51 14.25
C VAL A 226 -3.02 -7.42 13.18
N LEU A 227 -4.24 -7.89 13.38
CA LEU A 227 -4.98 -8.68 12.41
C LEU A 227 -5.78 -7.75 11.51
N VAL A 228 -5.74 -8.00 10.21
CA VAL A 228 -6.45 -7.21 9.21
C VAL A 228 -7.22 -8.17 8.33
N ALA A 229 -8.52 -7.94 8.20
CA ALA A 229 -9.39 -8.65 7.27
C ALA A 229 -10.01 -7.66 6.29
N ILE A 230 -10.00 -8.01 5.01
CA ILE A 230 -10.51 -7.22 3.90
C ILE A 230 -11.42 -8.14 3.08
N ASN A 231 -12.69 -7.79 2.98
CA ASN A 231 -13.70 -8.49 2.20
C ASN A 231 -14.25 -7.56 1.12
N ARG A 232 -13.93 -7.81 -0.15
CA ARG A 232 -14.45 -7.01 -1.29
C ARG A 232 -15.82 -7.47 -1.81
N GLY A 233 -16.34 -8.59 -1.32
CA GLY A 233 -17.55 -9.24 -1.78
C GLY A 233 -18.73 -9.10 -0.81
N GLU A 234 -19.64 -10.07 -0.86
CA GLU A 234 -20.80 -10.15 0.03
C GLU A 234 -20.42 -10.51 1.47
N ALA A 235 -21.35 -10.32 2.40
CA ALA A 235 -21.14 -10.70 3.80
C ALA A 235 -20.84 -12.20 3.91
N CYS A 236 -19.83 -12.55 4.71
CA CYS A 236 -19.35 -13.91 4.81
C CYS A 236 -18.76 -14.22 6.20
N GLU A 237 -18.58 -15.51 6.46
CA GLU A 237 -17.81 -16.00 7.60
C GLU A 237 -16.57 -16.73 7.11
N VAL A 238 -15.43 -16.49 7.76
CA VAL A 238 -14.15 -17.13 7.45
C VAL A 238 -13.62 -17.80 8.68
N VAL A 239 -13.34 -19.10 8.58
CA VAL A 239 -12.65 -19.85 9.64
C VAL A 239 -11.15 -19.68 9.43
N LEU A 240 -10.48 -19.04 10.39
CA LEU A 240 -9.03 -18.86 10.30
C LEU A 240 -8.30 -20.16 10.63
N PRO A 241 -7.21 -20.48 9.91
CA PRO A 241 -6.37 -21.60 10.28
C PRO A 241 -5.77 -21.37 11.67
N ALA A 242 -5.67 -22.44 12.46
CA ALA A 242 -5.01 -22.39 13.75
C ALA A 242 -3.55 -21.91 13.57
N SER A 243 -3.20 -20.80 14.22
CA SER A 243 -1.90 -20.18 14.08
C SER A 243 -1.42 -19.60 15.41
N PRO A 244 -0.16 -19.83 15.81
CA PRO A 244 0.38 -19.23 17.03
C PRO A 244 0.42 -17.70 16.95
N LEU A 245 0.34 -17.12 15.74
CA LEU A 245 0.27 -15.67 15.55
C LEU A 245 -1.07 -15.08 16.01
N LEU A 246 -2.11 -15.91 16.12
CA LEU A 246 -3.44 -15.52 16.59
C LEU A 246 -3.62 -15.70 18.11
N ASN A 247 -2.66 -16.32 18.80
CA ASN A 247 -2.70 -16.60 20.23
C ASN A 247 -2.42 -15.33 21.05
N VAL A 248 -3.43 -14.50 21.19
CA VAL A 248 -3.42 -13.30 22.05
C VAL A 248 -4.53 -13.39 23.09
N ALA A 249 -4.35 -12.74 24.23
CA ALA A 249 -5.33 -12.79 25.33
C ALA A 249 -6.69 -12.20 24.92
N GLN A 250 -6.69 -11.09 24.19
CA GLN A 250 -7.90 -10.45 23.69
C GLN A 250 -7.61 -9.65 22.43
N TRP A 251 -8.50 -9.74 21.44
CA TRP A 251 -8.49 -8.85 20.28
C TRP A 251 -9.40 -7.64 20.52
N GLN A 252 -8.87 -6.45 20.28
CA GLN A 252 -9.66 -5.21 20.30
C GLN A 252 -9.81 -4.69 18.88
N ARG A 253 -11.05 -4.58 18.40
CA ARG A 253 -11.35 -3.94 17.11
C ARG A 253 -11.00 -2.45 17.18
N LYS A 254 -10.20 -1.98 16.22
CA LYS A 254 -9.73 -0.58 16.12
C LYS A 254 -10.36 0.17 14.96
N GLU A 255 -10.75 -0.53 13.90
CA GLU A 255 -11.46 0.02 12.74
C GLU A 255 -12.37 -1.07 12.15
N GLY A 256 -13.47 -0.67 11.51
CA GLY A 256 -14.40 -1.57 10.83
C GLY A 256 -15.47 -2.18 11.74
N HIS A 257 -16.25 -3.10 11.15
CA HIS A 257 -17.45 -3.68 11.76
C HIS A 257 -17.43 -5.22 11.85
N GLY A 258 -16.36 -5.87 11.38
CA GLY A 258 -16.21 -7.31 11.51
C GLY A 258 -16.17 -7.78 12.97
N GLN A 259 -16.46 -9.05 13.16
CA GLN A 259 -16.42 -9.73 14.46
C GLN A 259 -15.46 -10.91 14.40
N LEU A 260 -14.74 -11.16 15.50
CA LEU A 260 -13.83 -12.29 15.64
C LEU A 260 -14.20 -13.03 16.93
N THR A 261 -14.69 -14.26 16.78
CA THR A 261 -15.09 -15.12 17.90
C THR A 261 -14.56 -16.52 17.63
N ASP A 262 -13.77 -17.07 18.55
CA ASP A 262 -13.26 -18.45 18.50
C ASP A 262 -12.59 -18.84 17.16
N GLY A 263 -11.84 -17.90 16.56
CA GLY A 263 -11.15 -18.11 15.28
C GLY A 263 -12.04 -17.95 14.04
N ILE A 264 -13.31 -17.63 14.21
CA ILE A 264 -14.27 -17.35 13.13
C ILE A 264 -14.40 -15.83 12.96
N LEU A 265 -14.16 -15.36 11.74
CA LEU A 265 -14.32 -13.97 11.33
C LEU A 265 -15.66 -13.79 10.60
N ALA A 266 -16.58 -13.05 11.20
CA ALA A 266 -17.77 -12.57 10.50
C ALA A 266 -17.48 -11.20 9.88
N LEU A 267 -17.53 -11.11 8.55
CA LEU A 267 -17.18 -9.91 7.79
C LEU A 267 -18.41 -9.40 7.03
N PRO A 268 -18.84 -8.14 7.25
CA PRO A 268 -19.86 -7.52 6.41
C PRO A 268 -19.45 -7.45 4.94
N ALA A 269 -20.42 -7.26 4.05
CA ALA A 269 -20.16 -7.00 2.64
C ALA A 269 -19.29 -5.74 2.48
N ILE A 270 -18.34 -5.77 1.55
CA ILE A 270 -17.46 -4.65 1.20
C ILE A 270 -16.90 -3.95 2.46
N SER A 271 -16.11 -4.69 3.24
CA SER A 271 -15.64 -4.22 4.54
C SER A 271 -14.16 -4.51 4.77
N ALA A 272 -13.53 -3.66 5.56
CA ALA A 272 -12.21 -3.90 6.10
C ALA A 272 -12.24 -3.67 7.60
N THR A 273 -11.63 -4.58 8.35
CA THR A 273 -11.63 -4.55 9.82
C THR A 273 -10.22 -4.79 10.34
N VAL A 274 -9.83 -4.02 11.35
CA VAL A 274 -8.51 -4.09 11.96
C VAL A 274 -8.67 -4.38 13.45
N TRP A 275 -8.00 -5.43 13.93
CA TRP A 275 -7.92 -5.76 15.35
C TRP A 275 -6.48 -5.66 15.83
N MET A 276 -6.31 -5.30 17.10
CA MET A 276 -5.01 -5.24 17.77
C MET A 276 -5.15 -5.79 19.18
N ASN A 277 -4.12 -6.49 19.66
CA ASN A 277 -4.02 -6.94 21.05
C ASN A 277 -3.38 -5.91 21.99
#